data_AF-A0A1Y3A2G1-F1
#
_entry.id   AF-A0A1Y3A2G1-F1
#
_cell.length_a   1.000
_cell.length_b   1.000
_cell.length_c   1.000
_cell.angle_alpha   90.00
_cell.angle_beta   90.00
_cell.angle_gamma   90.00
#
_symmetry.space_group_name_H-M   'P 1'
#
loop_
_entity.id
_entity.type
_entity.pdbx_description
1 polymer ?
#
loop_
_entity_poly.entity_id
_entity_poly.type
_entity_poly.pdbx_seq_one_letter_code
_entity_poly.pdbx_strand_id
1 'polypeptide(L)'
;MRVTTQTVRDEHAWVRDRADVVVPILNDTRDRLGRIFGTDVDAAAPDAYRREVDAAFADGEVAVTVAACVAPLRDLDGAGASARLVVDAVLGRELA
;
A
#
# COMPACT_ATOMS: atom_id res chain seq x y z
N MET A 1 2.77 17.24 9.83
CA MET A 1 1.55 17.13 8.99
C MET A 1 0.34 17.01 9.89
N ARG A 2 -0.80 17.64 9.55
CA ARG A 2 -2.07 17.47 10.28
C ARG A 2 -2.98 16.57 9.46
N VAL A 3 -3.32 15.39 9.97
CA VAL A 3 -4.28 14.50 9.31
C VAL A 3 -5.69 15.04 9.58
N THR A 4 -6.44 15.25 8.51
CA THR A 4 -7.84 15.67 8.56
C THR A 4 -8.70 14.65 7.82
N THR A 5 -10.02 14.69 8.01
CA THR A 5 -10.95 13.86 7.23
C THR A 5 -10.78 14.07 5.73
N GLN A 6 -10.47 15.29 5.29
CA GLN A 6 -10.20 15.57 3.88
C GLN A 6 -8.92 14.85 3.43
N THR A 7 -7.84 14.95 4.20
CA THR A 7 -6.58 14.22 3.94
C THR A 7 -6.83 12.73 3.81
N VAL A 8 -7.60 12.12 4.71
CA VAL A 8 -7.91 10.68 4.65
C VAL A 8 -8.65 10.31 3.35
N ARG A 9 -9.61 11.14 2.91
CA ARG A 9 -10.34 10.91 1.65
C ARG A 9 -9.43 11.05 0.43
N ASP A 10 -8.57 12.05 0.43
CA ASP A 10 -7.64 12.30 -0.68
C ASP A 10 -6.62 11.16 -0.80
N GLU A 11 -6.09 10.69 0.34
CA GLU A 11 -5.17 9.55 0.34
C GLU A 11 -5.89 8.23 0.01
N HIS A 12 -7.14 8.03 0.43
CA HIS A 12 -7.94 6.86 0.02
C HIS A 12 -8.08 6.79 -1.50
N ALA A 13 -8.51 7.89 -2.13
CA ALA A 13 -8.64 7.97 -3.59
C ALA A 13 -7.29 7.74 -4.27
N TRP A 14 -6.23 8.38 -3.80
CA TRP A 14 -4.91 8.23 -4.39
C TRP A 14 -4.37 6.80 -4.31
N VAL A 15 -4.48 6.14 -3.15
CA VAL A 15 -4.04 4.74 -3.00
C VAL A 15 -4.88 3.83 -3.88
N ARG A 16 -6.21 4.00 -3.87
CA ARG A 16 -7.15 3.21 -4.67
C ARG A 16 -6.83 3.23 -6.16
N ASP A 17 -6.48 4.39 -6.70
CA ASP A 17 -6.24 4.58 -8.13
C ASP A 17 -4.89 3.99 -8.59
N ARG A 18 -4.01 3.61 -7.67
CA ARG A 18 -2.70 3.01 -7.99
C ARG A 18 -2.74 1.52 -8.30
N ALA A 19 -3.92 0.93 -8.47
CA ALA A 19 -4.06 -0.50 -8.78
C ALA A 19 -3.16 -0.92 -9.96
N ASP A 20 -3.11 -0.12 -11.02
CA ASP A 20 -2.34 -0.44 -12.24
C ASP A 20 -0.82 -0.36 -12.06
N VAL A 21 -0.36 0.31 -11.00
CA VAL A 21 1.07 0.39 -10.65
C VAL A 21 1.43 -0.65 -9.59
N VAL A 22 0.62 -0.79 -8.55
CA VAL A 22 0.92 -1.63 -7.39
C VAL A 22 0.72 -3.10 -7.69
N VAL A 23 -0.37 -3.47 -8.37
CA VAL A 23 -0.72 -4.89 -8.60
C VAL A 23 0.32 -5.63 -9.43
N PRO A 24 0.85 -5.07 -10.54
CA PRO A 24 1.93 -5.72 -11.28
C PRO A 24 3.19 -5.94 -10.44
N ILE A 25 3.63 -4.94 -9.67
CA ILE A 25 4.82 -5.03 -8.80
C ILE A 25 4.60 -6.10 -7.72
N LEU A 26 3.42 -6.10 -7.11
CA LEU A 26 3.04 -7.06 -6.07
C LEU A 26 3.04 -8.50 -6.60
N ASN A 27 2.46 -8.73 -7.78
CA ASN A 27 2.41 -10.06 -8.37
C ASN A 27 3.79 -10.54 -8.84
N ASP A 28 4.63 -9.68 -9.45
CA ASP A 28 6.01 -10.04 -9.78
C ASP A 28 6.82 -10.41 -8.52
N THR A 29 6.63 -9.67 -7.42
CA THR A 29 7.25 -9.98 -6.14
C THR A 29 6.79 -11.33 -5.61
N ARG A 30 5.48 -11.63 -5.65
CA ARG A 30 4.92 -12.93 -5.24
C ARG A 30 5.49 -14.07 -6.07
N ASP A 31 5.51 -13.93 -7.39
CA ASP A 31 6.04 -14.93 -8.30
C ASP A 31 7.52 -15.21 -8.01
N ARG A 32 8.32 -14.17 -7.78
CA ARG A 32 9.74 -14.30 -7.47
C ARG A 32 9.99 -14.99 -6.14
N LEU A 33 9.25 -14.60 -5.10
CA LEU A 33 9.36 -15.22 -3.78
C LEU A 33 8.83 -16.67 -3.79
N GLY A 34 7.73 -16.91 -4.49
CA GLY A 34 7.14 -18.25 -4.65
C GLY A 34 8.13 -19.24 -5.27
N ARG A 35 8.88 -18.83 -6.30
CA ARG A 35 9.96 -19.64 -6.87
C ARG A 35 11.08 -19.94 -5.87
N ILE A 36 11.47 -18.97 -5.05
CA ILE A 36 12.55 -19.14 -4.06
C ILE A 36 12.16 -20.12 -2.95
N PHE A 37 10.90 -20.04 -2.50
CA PHE A 37 10.40 -20.85 -1.39
C PHE A 37 9.62 -22.11 -1.84
N GLY A 38 9.56 -22.39 -3.14
CA GLY A 38 8.80 -23.52 -3.69
C GLY A 38 7.31 -23.47 -3.34
N THR A 39 6.75 -22.27 -3.24
CA THR A 39 5.35 -22.02 -2.86
C THR A 39 4.62 -21.33 -4.01
N ASP A 40 3.41 -21.78 -4.29
CA ASP A 40 2.53 -21.11 -5.25
C ASP A 40 1.63 -20.11 -4.52
N VAL A 41 1.54 -18.88 -5.04
CA VAL A 41 0.76 -17.80 -4.45
C VAL A 41 -0.08 -17.16 -5.54
N ASP A 42 -1.39 -17.18 -5.35
CA ASP A 42 -2.32 -16.62 -6.33
C ASP A 42 -2.05 -15.13 -6.61
N ALA A 43 -2.13 -14.77 -7.89
CA ALA A 43 -2.05 -13.39 -8.32
C ALA A 43 -3.24 -12.57 -7.80
N ALA A 44 -2.96 -11.34 -7.34
CA ALA A 44 -4.02 -10.40 -7.00
C ALA A 44 -4.58 -9.76 -8.28
N ALA A 45 -5.91 -9.67 -8.35
CA ALA A 45 -6.60 -8.88 -9.36
C ALA A 45 -6.69 -7.39 -8.95
N PRO A 46 -6.71 -6.45 -9.91
CA PRO A 46 -6.90 -5.02 -9.63
C PRO A 46 -8.16 -4.72 -8.80
N ASP A 47 -9.26 -5.42 -9.05
CA ASP A 47 -10.50 -5.21 -8.30
C ASP A 47 -10.41 -5.78 -6.87
N ALA A 48 -9.62 -6.83 -6.66
CA ALA A 48 -9.34 -7.31 -5.31
C ALA A 48 -8.55 -6.25 -4.54
N TYR A 49 -7.49 -5.70 -5.13
CA TYR A 49 -6.73 -4.60 -4.53
C TYR A 49 -7.62 -3.41 -4.14
N ARG A 50 -8.49 -2.95 -5.05
CA ARG A 50 -9.43 -1.84 -4.78
C ARG A 50 -10.34 -2.15 -3.60
N ARG A 51 -10.91 -3.36 -3.53
CA ARG A 51 -11.77 -3.76 -2.41
C ARG A 51 -11.01 -3.81 -1.09
N GLU A 52 -9.80 -4.33 -1.07
CA GLU A 52 -8.98 -4.37 0.15
C GLU A 52 -8.60 -2.96 0.62
N VAL A 53 -8.31 -2.04 -0.31
CA VAL A 53 -8.11 -0.62 0.03
C VAL A 53 -9.37 -0.01 0.62
N ASP A 54 -10.56 -0.24 0.04
CA ASP A 54 -11.81 0.25 0.62
C ASP A 54 -12.06 -0.30 2.03
N ALA A 55 -11.80 -1.59 2.23
CA ALA A 55 -11.96 -2.23 3.52
C ALA A 55 -11.01 -1.62 4.58
N ALA A 56 -9.76 -1.36 4.22
CA ALA A 56 -8.80 -0.74 5.12
C ALA A 56 -9.19 0.70 5.50
N PHE A 57 -9.72 1.48 4.56
CA PHE A 57 -10.15 2.85 4.81
C PHE A 57 -11.55 2.96 5.44
N ALA A 58 -12.31 1.87 5.51
CA ALA A 58 -13.58 1.81 6.23
C ALA A 58 -13.39 1.79 7.76
N ASP A 59 -12.24 1.32 8.25
CA ASP A 59 -11.85 1.42 9.65
C ASP A 59 -11.18 2.78 9.90
N GLY A 60 -11.78 3.61 10.76
CA GLY A 60 -11.33 4.99 10.99
C GLY A 60 -9.92 5.11 11.57
N GLU A 61 -9.49 4.19 12.43
CA GLU A 61 -8.15 4.23 13.04
C GLU A 61 -7.10 3.80 12.01
N VAL A 62 -7.40 2.76 11.24
CA VAL A 62 -6.55 2.29 10.14
C VAL A 62 -6.45 3.36 9.07
N ALA A 63 -7.57 3.97 8.68
CA ALA A 63 -7.62 5.01 7.65
C ALA A 63 -6.75 6.21 7.99
N VAL A 64 -6.80 6.69 9.24
CA VAL A 64 -5.96 7.80 9.72
C VAL A 64 -4.49 7.41 9.70
N THR A 65 -4.15 6.20 10.15
CA THR A 65 -2.77 5.71 10.17
C THR A 65 -2.21 5.56 8.76
N VAL A 66 -2.95 4.94 7.84
CA VAL A 66 -2.55 4.80 6.44
C VAL A 66 -2.37 6.17 5.79
N ALA A 67 -3.32 7.09 5.97
CA ALA A 67 -3.19 8.45 5.43
C ALA A 67 -1.96 9.19 6.01
N ALA A 68 -1.65 8.99 7.29
CA ALA A 68 -0.48 9.58 7.93
C ALA A 68 0.84 9.06 7.35
N CYS A 69 0.88 7.80 6.91
CA CYS A 69 2.02 7.21 6.23
C CYS A 69 2.11 7.65 4.76
N VAL A 70 1.01 7.56 4.02
CA VAL A 70 1.01 7.77 2.56
C VAL A 70 1.35 9.20 2.17
N ALA A 71 0.76 10.19 2.84
CA ALA A 71 0.93 11.60 2.46
C ALA A 71 2.41 12.07 2.41
N PRO A 72 3.26 11.88 3.45
CA PRO A 72 4.66 12.28 3.36
C PRO A 72 5.45 11.45 2.33
N LEU A 73 5.06 10.20 2.08
CA LEU A 73 5.72 9.35 1.10
C LEU A 73 5.40 9.78 -0.33
N ARG A 74 4.19 10.24 -0.58
CA ARG A 74 3.79 10.82 -1.86
C ARG A 74 4.61 12.07 -2.18
N ASP A 75 4.84 12.93 -1.20
CA ASP A 75 5.72 14.09 -1.35
C ASP A 75 7.17 13.67 -1.67
N LEU A 76 7.61 12.51 -1.18
CA LEU A 76 8.93 11.92 -1.46
C LEU A 76 9.00 11.12 -2.76
N ASP A 77 7.91 10.55 -3.27
CA ASP A 77 7.88 9.74 -4.50
C ASP A 77 8.22 10.58 -5.75
N GLY A 78 8.14 11.92 -5.65
CA GLY A 78 8.75 12.84 -6.61
C GLY A 78 10.29 12.70 -6.76
N ALA A 79 10.96 12.01 -5.83
CA ALA A 79 12.40 11.76 -5.82
C ALA A 79 12.80 10.28 -6.10
N GLY A 80 11.87 9.39 -6.48
CA GLY A 80 12.18 8.02 -6.92
C GLY A 80 12.38 6.96 -5.82
N ALA A 81 11.57 7.01 -4.75
CA ALA A 81 11.78 6.21 -3.52
C ALA A 81 11.01 4.87 -3.43
N SER A 82 10.31 4.44 -4.49
CA SER A 82 9.21 3.48 -4.41
C SER A 82 9.58 2.05 -3.95
N ALA A 83 10.86 1.67 -3.96
CA ALA A 83 11.32 0.33 -3.56
C ALA A 83 11.62 0.16 -2.06
N ARG A 84 11.82 1.24 -1.29
CA ARG A 84 12.17 1.13 0.16
C ARG A 84 10.96 0.86 1.06
N LEU A 85 9.75 1.07 0.56
CA LEU A 85 8.55 1.21 1.38
C LEU A 85 7.89 -0.09 1.86
N VAL A 86 7.86 -1.14 1.03
CA VAL A 86 7.25 -2.43 1.45
C VAL A 86 8.00 -3.01 2.65
N VAL A 87 9.32 -2.79 2.69
CA VAL A 87 10.17 -3.21 3.80
C VAL A 87 9.85 -2.41 5.06
N ASP A 88 9.73 -1.07 4.96
CA ASP A 88 9.50 -0.20 6.11
C ASP A 88 8.11 -0.39 6.76
N ALA A 89 7.07 -0.69 5.98
CA ALA A 89 5.72 -0.92 6.51
C ALA A 89 5.59 -2.25 7.28
N VAL A 90 6.30 -3.31 6.82
CA VAL A 90 6.39 -4.58 7.54
C VAL A 90 7.28 -4.44 8.78
N LEU A 91 8.39 -3.72 8.68
CA LEU A 91 9.27 -3.44 9.81
C LEU A 91 8.56 -2.62 10.91
N GLY A 92 7.72 -1.67 10.52
CA GLY A 92 6.94 -0.85 11.47
C GLY A 92 5.92 -1.64 12.28
N ARG A 93 5.40 -2.76 11.74
CA ARG A 93 4.49 -3.66 12.48
C ARG A 93 5.22 -4.57 13.47
N GLU A 94 6.45 -4.98 13.17
CA GLU A 94 7.24 -5.88 14.03
C GLU A 94 8.06 -5.13 15.09
N LEU A 95 8.20 -3.79 14.97
CA LEU A 95 8.93 -2.93 15.91
C LEU A 95 8.03 -2.14 16.88
N ALA A 96 6.70 -2.27 16.76
CA ALA A 96 5.71 -1.68 17.67
C ALA A 96 5.21 -2.72 18.69
#